data_AF-A0A2G9P6N3-F1
#
_entry.id   AF-A0A2G9P6N3-F1
#
_cell.length_a   1.000
_cell.length_b   1.000
_cell.length_c   1.000
_cell.angle_alpha   90.00
_cell.angle_beta   90.00
_cell.angle_gamma   90.00
#
_symmetry.space_group_name_H-M   'P 1'
#
loop_
_entity.id
_entity.type
_entity.pdbx_description
1 polymer ?
#
loop_
_entity_poly.entity_id
_entity_poly.type
_entity_poly.pdbx_seq_one_letter_code
_entity_poly.pdbx_strand_id
1 'polypeptide(L)'
;MRTTVEFEGIDELILTKAVELGLARSKTSALRMGVFALNREYKLVKDIELELVERKIMKEKGKMNKKGEKYLSEEKALAEYK
;
A
#
# COMPACT_ATOMS: atom_id res chain seq x y z
N MET A 1 6.44 8.09 0.44
CA MET A 1 6.45 9.44 1.03
C MET A 1 6.22 9.32 2.53
N ARG A 2 7.00 10.04 3.34
CA ARG A 2 6.75 10.20 4.78
C ARG A 2 6.45 11.68 4.99
N THR A 3 5.27 11.97 5.52
CA THR A 3 4.77 13.32 5.78
C THR A 3 4.34 13.38 7.24
N THR A 4 4.64 14.50 7.89
CA THR A 4 4.10 14.83 9.21
C THR A 4 2.80 15.60 8.99
N VAL A 5 1.76 15.23 9.73
CA VAL A 5 0.44 15.87 9.70
C VAL A 5 0.04 16.17 11.15
N GLU A 6 -0.50 17.36 11.35
CA GLU A 6 -1.04 17.83 12.62
C GLU A 6 -2.56 17.84 12.51
N PHE A 7 -3.23 17.35 13.55
CA PHE A 7 -4.68 17.21 13.63
C PHE A 7 -5.12 17.85 14.96
N GLU A 8 -6.20 18.62 14.92
CA GLU A 8 -6.72 19.32 16.11
C GLU A 8 -8.25 19.25 16.15
N GLY A 9 -8.78 18.84 17.30
CA GLY A 9 -10.22 18.79 17.54
C GLY A 9 -10.85 17.48 17.09
N ILE A 10 -11.82 17.54 16.16
CA ILE A 10 -12.73 16.42 15.88
C ILE A 10 -12.04 15.26 15.16
N ASP A 11 -11.11 15.56 14.26
CA ASP A 11 -10.28 14.61 13.55
C ASP A 11 -9.37 13.82 14.51
N GLU A 12 -8.71 14.50 15.45
CA GLU A 12 -7.93 13.85 16.50
C GLU A 12 -8.82 12.96 17.37
N LEU A 13 -9.99 13.44 17.77
CA LEU A 13 -10.94 12.68 18.59
C LEU A 13 -11.39 11.41 17.88
N ILE A 14 -11.74 11.49 16.59
CA ILE A 14 -12.13 10.34 15.77
C ILE A 14 -10.98 9.32 15.69
N LEU A 15 -9.76 9.78 15.38
CA LEU A 15 -8.59 8.90 15.30
C LEU A 15 -8.28 8.23 16.64
N THR A 16 -8.46 8.97 17.75
CA THR A 16 -8.27 8.45 19.11
C THR A 16 -9.32 7.39 19.43
N LYS A 17 -10.60 7.65 19.17
CA LYS A 17 -11.68 6.69 19.39
C LYS A 17 -11.52 5.42 18.55
N ALA A 18 -11.06 5.54 17.31
CA ALA A 18 -10.78 4.38 16.46
C ALA A 18 -9.73 3.44 17.07
N VAL A 19 -8.75 3.99 17.80
CA VAL A 19 -7.75 3.20 18.53
C VAL A 19 -8.32 2.63 19.83
N GLU A 20 -9.00 3.45 20.64
CA GLU A 20 -9.61 3.04 21.90
C GLU A 20 -10.62 1.90 21.73
N LEU A 21 -11.41 1.93 20.66
CA LEU A 21 -12.40 0.88 20.35
C LEU A 21 -11.77 -0.37 19.71
N GLY A 22 -10.44 -0.39 19.51
CA GLY A 22 -9.73 -1.53 18.92
C GLY A 22 -9.95 -1.70 17.41
N LEU A 23 -10.60 -0.74 16.74
CA LEU A 23 -10.81 -0.76 15.28
C LEU A 23 -9.49 -0.61 14.52
N ALA A 24 -8.53 0.11 15.11
CA ALA A 24 -7.19 0.31 14.55
C ALA A 24 -6.10 0.16 15.62
N ARG A 25 -4.93 -0.35 15.20
CA ARG A 25 -3.77 -0.53 16.10
C ARG A 25 -3.07 0.78 16.48
N SER A 26 -3.26 1.85 15.70
CA SER A 26 -2.65 3.17 15.90
C SER A 26 -3.39 4.25 15.12
N LYS A 27 -3.18 5.53 15.47
CA LYS A 27 -3.77 6.69 14.74
C LYS A 27 -3.41 6.66 13.25
N THR A 28 -2.19 6.25 12.90
CA THR A 28 -1.75 6.08 11.50
C THR A 28 -2.49 4.97 10.78
N SER A 29 -2.80 3.86 11.48
CA SER A 29 -3.60 2.78 10.92
C SER A 29 -5.04 3.23 10.68
N ALA A 30 -5.62 3.97 11.64
CA ALA A 30 -6.95 4.55 11.52
C ALA A 30 -7.02 5.53 10.33
N LEU A 31 -6.03 6.41 10.19
CA LEU A 31 -5.94 7.35 9.06
C LEU A 31 -5.92 6.61 7.72
N ARG A 32 -5.14 5.52 7.62
CA ARG A 32 -5.08 4.70 6.40
C ARG A 32 -6.43 4.06 6.08
N MET A 33 -7.16 3.58 7.09
CA MET A 33 -8.52 3.07 6.90
C MET A 33 -9.46 4.16 6.39
N GLY A 34 -9.35 5.38 6.93
CA GLY A 34 -10.09 6.56 6.45
C GLY A 34 -9.85 6.85 4.96
N VAL A 35 -8.60 6.77 4.49
CA VAL A 35 -8.27 6.94 3.06
C VAL A 35 -8.98 5.91 2.18
N PHE A 36 -9.00 4.64 2.61
CA PHE A 36 -9.72 3.60 1.87
C PHE A 36 -11.24 3.79 1.90
N ALA A 37 -11.80 4.25 3.01
CA ALA A 37 -13.22 4.59 3.12
C ALA A 37 -13.59 5.75 2.18
N LEU A 38 -12.77 6.80 2.13
CA LEU A 38 -12.89 7.91 1.18
C LEU A 38 -12.88 7.40 -0.27
N ASN A 39 -11.94 6.52 -0.61
CA ASN A 39 -11.88 5.97 -1.96
C ASN A 39 -13.10 5.11 -2.31
N ARG A 40 -13.63 4.35 -1.34
CA ARG A 40 -14.84 3.55 -1.53
C ARG A 40 -16.06 4.43 -1.82
N GLU A 41 -16.19 5.54 -1.11
CA GLU A 41 -17.30 6.48 -1.25
C GLU A 41 -17.24 7.23 -2.58
N TYR A 42 -16.09 7.83 -2.88
CA TYR A 42 -15.95 8.76 -4.01
C TYR A 42 -15.32 8.14 -5.25
N LYS A 43 -14.90 6.87 -5.20
CA LYS A 43 -14.25 6.15 -6.32
C LYS A 43 -13.09 6.93 -6.95
N LEU A 44 -12.28 7.60 -6.12
CA LEU A 44 -11.18 8.46 -6.55
C LEU A 44 -10.14 7.69 -7.38
N VAL A 45 -9.92 6.43 -7.03
CA VAL A 45 -9.11 5.44 -7.75
C VAL A 45 -10.03 4.27 -8.11
N LYS A 46 -10.19 4.03 -9.42
CA LYS A 46 -11.13 3.03 -9.97
C LYS A 46 -10.66 1.59 -9.75
N ASP A 47 -9.37 1.31 -9.99
CA ASP A 47 -8.79 -0.02 -9.85
C ASP A 47 -7.68 -0.05 -8.80
N ILE A 48 -8.09 -0.12 -7.53
CA ILE A 48 -7.18 -0.22 -6.38
C ILE A 48 -6.26 -1.45 -6.51
N GLU A 49 -6.79 -2.54 -7.06
CA GLU A 49 -6.01 -3.77 -7.28
C GLU A 49 -4.88 -3.57 -8.29
N LEU A 50 -5.15 -2.86 -9.39
CA LEU A 50 -4.11 -2.52 -10.37
C LEU A 50 -3.04 -1.63 -9.76
N GLU A 51 -3.38 -0.65 -8.93
CA GLU A 51 -2.37 0.20 -8.29
C GLU A 51 -1.52 -0.59 -7.27
N LEU A 52 -2.11 -1.54 -6.53
CA LEU A 52 -1.36 -2.42 -5.64
C LEU A 52 -0.43 -3.38 -6.41
N VAL A 53 -0.88 -3.88 -7.56
CA VAL A 53 -0.09 -4.71 -8.48
C VAL A 53 1.06 -3.89 -9.09
N GLU A 54 0.79 -2.69 -9.60
CA GLU A 54 1.82 -1.78 -10.13
C GLU A 54 2.88 -1.45 -9.08
N ARG A 55 2.49 -1.19 -7.83
CA ARG A 55 3.44 -0.96 -6.73
C ARG A 55 4.28 -2.20 -6.44
N LYS A 56 3.71 -3.41 -6.53
CA LYS A 56 4.47 -4.66 -6.39
C LYS A 56 5.44 -4.84 -7.56
N ILE A 57 4.98 -4.66 -8.79
CA ILE A 57 5.81 -4.76 -10.01
C ILE A 57 6.95 -3.73 -9.95
N MET A 58 6.70 -2.49 -9.54
CA MET A 58 7.75 -1.49 -9.38
C MET A 58 8.77 -1.85 -8.29
N LYS A 59 8.32 -2.42 -7.17
CA LYS A 59 9.23 -2.91 -6.12
C LYS A 59 10.07 -4.10 -6.60
N GLU A 60 9.49 -5.03 -7.35
CA GLU A 60 10.20 -6.18 -7.92
C GLU A 60 11.19 -5.73 -8.98
N LYS A 61 10.79 -4.88 -9.94
CA LYS A 61 11.70 -4.24 -10.91
C LYS A 61 12.85 -3.49 -10.22
N GLY A 62 12.57 -2.76 -9.15
CA GLY A 62 13.59 -2.07 -8.35
C GLY A 62 14.56 -3.02 -7.64
N LYS A 63 14.10 -4.20 -7.19
CA LYS A 63 14.94 -5.24 -6.60
C LYS A 63 15.78 -5.95 -7.67
N MET A 64 15.18 -6.29 -8.80
CA MET A 64 15.84 -6.93 -9.95
C MET A 64 16.94 -6.04 -10.52
N ASN A 65 16.66 -4.75 -10.75
CA ASN A 65 17.66 -3.80 -11.23
C ASN A 65 18.82 -3.60 -10.25
N LYS A 66 18.58 -3.68 -8.93
CA LYS A 66 19.64 -3.61 -7.91
C LYS A 66 20.50 -4.87 -7.84
N LYS A 67 19.94 -6.03 -8.20
CA LYS A 67 20.65 -7.32 -8.21
C LYS A 67 21.24 -7.68 -9.58
N GLY A 68 20.97 -6.88 -10.62
CA GLY A 68 21.36 -7.19 -12.00
C GLY A 68 20.59 -8.38 -12.62
N GLU A 69 19.52 -8.83 -11.97
CA GLU A 69 18.70 -9.95 -12.43
C GLU A 69 17.77 -9.48 -13.56
N LYS A 70 17.85 -10.10 -14.73
CA LYS A 70 16.88 -9.89 -15.83
C LYS A 70 15.79 -10.95 -15.75
N TYR A 71 14.60 -10.61 -16.22
CA TYR A 71 13.53 -11.59 -16.39
C TYR A 71 14.07 -12.74 -17.26
N LEU A 72 14.02 -13.97 -16.73
CA LEU A 72 14.35 -15.17 -17.49
C LEU A 72 13.29 -15.32 -18.59
N SER A 73 13.71 -15.63 -19.82
CA SER A 73 12.79 -16.12 -20.83
C SER A 73 12.25 -17.47 -20.39
N GLU A 74 11.04 -17.81 -20.83
CA GLU A 74 10.35 -19.07 -20.49
C GLU A 74 11.25 -20.30 -20.73
N GLU A 75 11.99 -20.28 -21.86
CA GLU A 75 12.98 -21.31 -22.22
C GLU A 75 14.12 -21.45 -21.21
N LYS A 76 14.58 -20.34 -20.59
CA LYS A 76 15.67 -20.37 -19.60
C LYS A 76 15.18 -20.82 -18.23
N ALA A 77 13.96 -20.43 -17.84
CA ALA A 77 13.37 -20.86 -16.58
C ALA A 77 13.14 -22.38 -16.53
N LEU A 78 12.70 -22.97 -17.65
CA LEU A 78 12.49 -24.41 -17.78
C LEU A 78 13.79 -25.22 -17.80
N ALA A 79 14.94 -24.60 -18.15
CA ALA A 79 16.23 -25.27 -18.18
C ALA A 79 16.84 -25.49 -16.78
N GLU A 80 16.47 -24.69 -15.77
CA GLU A 80 16.93 -24.88 -14.38
C GLU A 80 16.23 -26.04 -13.65
N TYR A 81 15.13 -26.58 -14.21
CA TYR A 81 14.36 -27.68 -13.63
C TYR A 81 14.58 -29.03 -14.35
N LYS A 82 15.57 -29.12 -15.26
CA LYS A 82 16.01 -30.36 -15.91
C LYS A 82 17.29 -30.88 -15.28
#